data_AF-A0A8E9YC39-F1
#
_entry.id   AF-A0A8E9YC39-F1
#
_cell.length_a   1.000
_cell.length_b   1.000
_cell.length_c   1.000
_cell.angle_alpha   90.00
_cell.angle_beta   90.00
_cell.angle_gamma   90.00
#
_symmetry.space_group_name_H-M   'P 1'
#
loop_
_entity.id
_entity.type
_entity.pdbx_description
1 polymer ?
#
loop_
_entity_poly.entity_id
_entity_poly.type
_entity_poly.pdbx_seq_one_letter_code
_entity_poly.pdbx_strand_id
1 'polypeptide(L)'
;MMTKKQDATLGAGTRTFWRAKGETAWKKVPGMTAIGQVGNTAPTVEQTTLEDRAQRYMAGLFEGPDKELKGRYYGSASPEQAAFVRAALACMVVEMCHVWPTIPATVAVYEVALLGFKLDETQGASSVDFVVSGKQNGLVDWDQPTPDYDQDIALLLSADVSSLKGDNKATAILTATLKEDGFPLPGVPLTLTTTAGTLNQSEAMTNALGQIAATLKNNAAGAVTVTATYGAVQKTLNITFTA
;
A
#
# COMPACT_ATOMS: atom_id res chain seq x y z
N MET A 1 31.61 14.48 6.84
CA MET A 1 30.15 14.30 6.98
C MET A 1 29.87 12.80 6.95
N MET A 2 29.46 12.20 8.07
CA MET A 2 29.07 10.79 8.07
C MET A 2 27.77 10.66 7.29
N THR A 3 27.84 10.04 6.11
CA THR A 3 26.67 9.61 5.34
C THR A 3 25.92 8.62 6.22
N LYS A 4 24.77 9.04 6.78
CA LYS A 4 23.85 8.13 7.46
C LYS A 4 23.56 7.00 6.45
N LYS A 5 23.91 5.75 6.77
CA LYS A 5 23.51 4.61 5.94
C LYS A 5 22.00 4.73 5.76
N GLN A 6 21.54 4.98 4.54
CA GLN A 6 20.12 4.95 4.25
C GLN A 6 19.69 3.48 4.30
N ASP A 7 18.80 3.18 5.23
CA ASP A 7 18.20 1.86 5.34
C ASP A 7 17.32 1.56 4.11
N ALA A 8 17.12 0.29 3.81
CA ALA A 8 16.23 -0.13 2.72
C ALA A 8 14.79 0.32 3.00
N THR A 9 14.08 0.77 1.96
CA THR A 9 12.66 1.14 2.04
C THR A 9 11.79 -0.09 1.75
N LEU A 10 10.84 -0.40 2.64
CA LEU A 10 9.86 -1.45 2.41
C LEU A 10 8.87 -1.04 1.30
N GLY A 11 8.43 -1.99 0.48
CA GLY A 11 7.39 -1.73 -0.53
C GLY A 11 5.98 -1.54 0.04
N ALA A 12 5.76 -1.90 1.31
CA ALA A 12 4.49 -1.68 1.99
C ALA A 12 4.16 -0.18 2.05
N GLY A 13 2.93 0.18 1.64
CA GLY A 13 2.54 1.58 1.42
C GLY A 13 2.60 2.04 -0.05
N THR A 14 3.01 1.17 -0.98
CA THR A 14 2.92 1.46 -2.42
C THR A 14 1.46 1.65 -2.84
N ARG A 15 1.15 2.79 -3.48
CA ARG A 15 -0.19 3.12 -3.99
C ARG A 15 -0.24 2.93 -5.50
N THR A 16 -1.32 2.34 -5.99
CA THR A 16 -1.53 2.07 -7.42
C THR A 16 -2.77 2.79 -7.92
N PHE A 17 -2.64 3.45 -9.06
CA PHE A 17 -3.70 4.18 -9.73
C PHE A 17 -3.73 3.81 -11.21
N TRP A 18 -4.89 3.96 -11.83
CA TRP A 18 -5.10 3.72 -13.25
C TRP A 18 -5.98 4.81 -13.85
N ARG A 19 -5.91 4.95 -15.17
CA ARG A 19 -6.86 5.72 -15.97
C ARG A 19 -6.96 5.14 -17.38
N ALA A 20 -8.08 5.37 -18.07
CA ALA A 20 -8.13 5.03 -19.49
C ALA A 20 -7.21 5.97 -20.27
N LYS A 21 -6.62 5.48 -21.36
CA LYS A 21 -5.70 6.30 -22.18
C LYS A 21 -6.40 7.57 -22.66
N GLY A 22 -5.81 8.72 -22.36
CA GLY A 22 -6.35 10.04 -22.68
C GLY A 22 -7.28 10.66 -21.63
N GLU A 23 -7.63 9.92 -20.56
CA GLU A 23 -8.20 10.54 -19.37
C GLU A 23 -7.11 11.27 -18.57
N THR A 24 -7.52 12.26 -17.76
CA THR A 24 -6.59 13.02 -16.90
C THR A 24 -6.66 12.58 -15.44
N ALA A 25 -7.85 12.23 -14.96
CA ALA A 25 -8.09 11.87 -13.57
C ALA A 25 -7.61 10.43 -13.26
N TRP A 26 -6.83 10.31 -12.19
CA TRP A 26 -6.38 9.03 -11.66
C TRP A 26 -7.47 8.39 -10.80
N LYS A 27 -7.70 7.09 -10.99
CA LYS A 27 -8.61 6.25 -10.18
C LYS A 27 -7.75 5.26 -9.41
N LYS A 28 -7.98 5.08 -8.12
CA LYS A 28 -7.16 4.19 -7.30
C LYS A 28 -7.53 2.72 -7.57
N VAL A 29 -6.52 1.86 -7.53
CA VAL A 29 -6.71 0.40 -7.50
C VAL A 29 -6.35 -0.07 -6.08
N PRO A 30 -7.32 -0.09 -5.15
CA PRO A 30 -7.05 -0.53 -3.79
C PRO A 30 -6.71 -2.02 -3.72
N GLY A 31 -6.08 -2.43 -2.62
CA GLY A 31 -5.85 -3.85 -2.30
C GLY A 31 -4.75 -4.54 -3.08
N MET A 32 -3.94 -3.81 -3.87
CA MET A 32 -2.80 -4.39 -4.60
C MET A 32 -1.82 -5.10 -3.66
N THR A 33 -1.44 -6.32 -4.03
CA THR A 33 -0.49 -7.18 -3.30
C THR A 33 0.77 -7.45 -4.10
N ALA A 34 0.72 -7.39 -5.43
CA ALA A 34 1.88 -7.48 -6.31
C ALA A 34 1.66 -6.66 -7.59
N ILE A 35 2.68 -5.87 -7.98
CA ILE A 35 2.65 -5.02 -9.20
C ILE A 35 3.59 -5.51 -10.31
N GLY A 36 4.40 -6.55 -10.04
CA GLY A 36 5.44 -7.04 -10.94
C GLY A 36 6.62 -6.06 -11.10
N GLN A 37 7.53 -6.39 -12.01
CA GLN A 37 8.65 -5.51 -12.37
C GLN A 37 8.12 -4.29 -13.13
N VAL A 38 8.69 -3.11 -12.89
CA VAL A 38 8.34 -1.85 -13.58
C VAL A 38 9.62 -1.24 -14.13
N GLY A 39 9.59 -0.84 -15.40
CA GLY A 39 10.75 -0.30 -16.10
C GLY A 39 10.88 -0.88 -17.50
N ASN A 40 11.90 -0.47 -18.23
CA ASN A 40 12.19 -0.97 -19.56
C ASN A 40 13.63 -1.46 -19.64
N THR A 41 13.86 -2.55 -20.36
CA THR A 41 15.21 -3.00 -20.72
C THR A 41 15.28 -3.21 -22.23
N ALA A 42 16.47 -3.06 -22.80
CA ALA A 42 16.70 -3.30 -24.21
C ALA A 42 17.48 -4.61 -24.38
N PRO A 43 17.11 -5.49 -25.33
CA PRO A 43 17.94 -6.63 -25.68
C PRO A 43 19.23 -6.15 -26.36
N THR A 44 20.26 -7.00 -26.38
CA THR A 44 21.47 -6.71 -27.15
C THR A 44 21.26 -7.01 -28.63
N VAL A 45 21.69 -6.11 -29.50
CA VAL A 45 21.74 -6.31 -30.96
C VAL A 45 23.20 -6.41 -31.37
N GLU A 46 23.59 -7.54 -31.97
CA GLU A 46 24.94 -7.72 -32.51
C GLU A 46 25.14 -6.85 -33.76
N GLN A 47 26.30 -6.22 -33.84
CA GLN A 47 26.66 -5.28 -34.91
C GLN A 47 28.13 -5.42 -35.32
N THR A 48 28.68 -6.63 -35.15
CA THR A 48 30.02 -7.00 -35.59
C THR A 48 30.14 -6.81 -37.11
N THR A 49 31.12 -6.02 -37.54
CA THR A 49 31.45 -5.82 -38.96
C THR A 49 32.51 -6.81 -39.43
N LEU A 50 32.74 -6.91 -40.75
CA LEU A 50 33.78 -7.78 -41.32
C LEU A 50 35.21 -7.39 -40.90
N GLU A 51 35.42 -6.14 -40.50
CA GLU A 51 36.73 -5.62 -40.06
C GLU A 51 36.97 -5.87 -38.57
N ASP A 52 35.91 -6.12 -37.81
CA ASP A 52 36.01 -6.36 -36.38
C ASP A 52 36.66 -7.72 -36.10
N ARG A 53 37.65 -7.71 -35.20
CA ARG A 53 38.34 -8.92 -34.75
C ARG A 53 37.75 -9.50 -33.45
N ALA A 54 36.68 -8.90 -32.94
CA ALA A 54 35.93 -9.30 -31.75
C ALA A 54 34.46 -8.85 -31.85
N GLN A 55 33.55 -9.54 -31.16
CA GLN A 55 32.12 -9.23 -31.23
C GLN A 55 31.77 -7.85 -30.65
N ARG A 56 30.82 -7.15 -31.29
CA ARG A 56 30.32 -5.83 -30.87
C ARG A 56 28.81 -5.81 -30.79
N TYR A 57 28.29 -5.05 -29.82
CA TYR A 57 26.86 -4.98 -29.51
C TYR A 57 26.38 -3.54 -29.30
N MET A 58 25.13 -3.27 -29.65
CA MET A 58 24.36 -2.10 -29.22
C MET A 58 23.11 -2.52 -28.45
N ALA A 59 22.46 -1.55 -27.78
CA ALA A 59 21.12 -1.72 -27.24
C ALA A 59 20.07 -1.72 -28.36
N GLY A 60 19.14 -2.67 -28.31
CA GLY A 60 17.94 -2.71 -29.14
C GLY A 60 16.85 -1.76 -28.66
N LEU A 61 15.61 -2.01 -29.11
CA LEU A 61 14.46 -1.23 -28.65
C LEU A 61 14.09 -1.59 -27.21
N PHE A 62 13.77 -0.57 -26.42
CA PHE A 62 13.28 -0.75 -25.07
C PHE A 62 11.95 -1.50 -25.07
N GLU A 63 11.87 -2.53 -24.23
CA GLU A 63 10.67 -3.32 -24.02
C GLU A 63 10.29 -3.31 -22.53
N GLY A 64 9.00 -3.19 -22.25
CA GLY A 64 8.46 -3.34 -20.90
C GLY A 64 8.22 -4.81 -20.55
N PRO A 65 8.26 -5.20 -19.27
CA PRO A 65 8.02 -6.58 -18.86
C PRO A 65 6.54 -6.97 -19.03
N ASP A 66 6.31 -8.28 -19.04
CA ASP A 66 4.96 -8.82 -18.82
C ASP A 66 4.50 -8.48 -17.40
N LYS A 67 3.20 -8.26 -17.23
CA LYS A 67 2.58 -7.86 -15.99
C LYS A 67 1.65 -8.95 -15.49
N GLU A 68 1.76 -9.23 -14.20
CA GLU A 68 0.80 -10.00 -13.43
C GLU A 68 0.43 -9.17 -12.20
N LEU A 69 -0.55 -8.28 -12.36
CA LEU A 69 -1.04 -7.38 -11.32
C LEU A 69 -1.98 -8.17 -10.41
N LYS A 70 -1.63 -8.28 -9.12
CA LYS A 70 -2.43 -9.00 -8.13
C LYS A 70 -2.92 -8.08 -7.04
N GLY A 71 -4.12 -8.34 -6.55
CA GLY A 71 -4.65 -7.64 -5.40
C GLY A 71 -5.85 -8.35 -4.80
N ARG A 72 -6.27 -7.90 -3.62
CA ARG A 72 -7.52 -8.37 -2.99
C ARG A 72 -8.70 -7.89 -3.81
N TYR A 73 -9.64 -8.79 -4.08
CA TYR A 73 -10.83 -8.49 -4.85
C TYR A 73 -11.96 -7.97 -3.93
N TYR A 74 -12.34 -6.71 -4.12
CA TYR A 74 -13.40 -6.06 -3.34
C TYR A 74 -14.74 -6.00 -4.07
N GLY A 75 -14.80 -6.44 -5.33
CA GLY A 75 -16.03 -6.44 -6.12
C GLY A 75 -16.69 -5.05 -6.22
N SER A 76 -18.02 -4.99 -6.08
CA SER A 76 -18.78 -3.75 -6.19
C SER A 76 -18.59 -2.78 -5.01
N ALA A 77 -17.96 -3.21 -3.91
CA ALA A 77 -17.67 -2.33 -2.79
C ALA A 77 -16.67 -1.23 -3.18
N SER A 78 -15.80 -1.46 -4.18
CA SER A 78 -14.87 -0.47 -4.72
C SER A 78 -15.23 -0.14 -6.18
N PRO A 79 -15.94 0.97 -6.44
CA PRO A 79 -16.31 1.37 -7.80
C PRO A 79 -15.10 1.56 -8.72
N GLU A 80 -14.00 2.08 -8.19
CA GLU A 80 -12.76 2.34 -8.93
C GLU A 80 -12.00 1.06 -9.30
N GLN A 81 -11.89 0.10 -8.36
CA GLN A 81 -11.34 -1.23 -8.66
C GLN A 81 -12.24 -1.96 -9.66
N ALA A 82 -13.56 -1.91 -9.48
CA ALA A 82 -14.50 -2.53 -10.41
C ALA A 82 -14.38 -1.93 -11.82
N ALA A 83 -14.06 -0.64 -11.94
CA ALA A 83 -13.79 -0.01 -13.22
C ALA A 83 -12.48 -0.49 -13.86
N PHE A 84 -11.42 -0.69 -13.07
CA PHE A 84 -10.18 -1.31 -13.54
C PHE A 84 -10.42 -2.75 -14.03
N VAL A 85 -11.20 -3.53 -13.28
CA VAL A 85 -11.58 -4.90 -13.65
C VAL A 85 -12.37 -4.92 -14.96
N ARG A 86 -13.30 -3.98 -15.17
CA ARG A 86 -14.01 -3.84 -16.46
C ARG A 86 -13.06 -3.52 -17.60
N ALA A 87 -12.08 -2.64 -17.38
CA ALA A 87 -11.07 -2.34 -18.39
C ALA A 87 -10.21 -3.57 -18.72
N ALA A 88 -9.86 -4.38 -17.72
CA ALA A 88 -9.14 -5.63 -17.90
C ALA A 88 -9.94 -6.69 -18.66
N LEU A 89 -11.23 -6.86 -18.33
CA LEU A 89 -12.15 -7.75 -19.05
C LEU A 89 -12.35 -7.34 -20.52
N ALA A 90 -12.27 -6.04 -20.80
CA ALA A 90 -12.34 -5.49 -22.14
C ALA A 90 -10.97 -5.45 -22.86
N CYS A 91 -9.90 -5.97 -22.24
CA CYS A 91 -8.53 -5.97 -22.76
C CYS A 91 -8.07 -4.59 -23.23
N MET A 92 -8.43 -3.54 -22.48
CA MET A 92 -8.10 -2.16 -22.83
C MET A 92 -6.61 -1.87 -22.65
N VAL A 93 -6.12 -0.88 -23.40
CA VAL A 93 -4.85 -0.20 -23.08
C VAL A 93 -5.14 0.93 -22.09
N VAL A 94 -4.46 0.91 -20.95
CA VAL A 94 -4.63 1.89 -19.87
C VAL A 94 -3.28 2.50 -19.50
N GLU A 95 -3.30 3.62 -18.78
CA GLU A 95 -2.13 4.14 -18.09
C GLU A 95 -2.17 3.72 -16.62
N MET A 96 -1.03 3.27 -16.11
CA MET A 96 -0.84 2.85 -14.73
C MET A 96 0.12 3.82 -14.05
N CYS A 97 -0.17 4.16 -12.80
CA CYS A 97 0.71 4.93 -11.93
C CYS A 97 0.98 4.14 -10.64
N HIS A 98 2.24 3.95 -10.30
CA HIS A 98 2.64 3.44 -8.98
C HIS A 98 3.43 4.50 -8.23
N VAL A 99 3.10 4.68 -6.96
CA VAL A 99 3.80 5.56 -6.04
C VAL A 99 4.40 4.71 -4.93
N TRP A 100 5.72 4.54 -4.92
CA TRP A 100 6.44 3.86 -3.85
C TRP A 100 6.71 4.81 -2.67
N PRO A 101 6.76 4.29 -1.44
CA PRO A 101 6.90 5.08 -0.22
C PRO A 101 8.37 5.50 0.07
N THR A 102 9.19 5.67 -0.96
CA THR A 102 10.56 6.18 -0.81
C THR A 102 10.56 7.67 -0.41
N ILE A 103 11.72 8.20 -0.04
CA ILE A 103 11.88 9.61 0.32
C ILE A 103 12.99 10.22 -0.55
N PRO A 104 12.65 11.08 -1.53
CA PRO A 104 11.30 11.42 -2.00
C PRO A 104 10.58 10.21 -2.64
N ALA A 105 9.26 10.31 -2.78
CA ALA A 105 8.46 9.22 -3.36
C ALA A 105 8.87 8.97 -4.81
N THR A 106 9.17 7.73 -5.14
CA THR A 106 9.39 7.28 -6.51
C THR A 106 8.04 7.07 -7.14
N VAL A 107 7.83 7.65 -8.32
CA VAL A 107 6.59 7.55 -9.09
C VAL A 107 6.93 6.96 -10.45
N ALA A 108 6.11 6.02 -10.94
CA ALA A 108 6.23 5.48 -12.28
C ALA A 108 4.88 5.55 -12.97
N VAL A 109 4.85 6.16 -14.15
CA VAL A 109 3.69 6.19 -15.05
C VAL A 109 4.03 5.48 -16.35
N TYR A 110 3.18 4.55 -16.78
CA TYR A 110 3.42 3.78 -18.00
C TYR A 110 2.13 3.23 -18.61
N GLU A 111 2.16 2.93 -19.91
CA GLU A 111 1.04 2.28 -20.58
C GLU A 111 1.08 0.76 -20.36
N VAL A 112 -0.09 0.13 -20.26
CA VAL A 112 -0.23 -1.33 -20.20
C VAL A 112 -1.38 -1.75 -21.10
N ALA A 113 -1.12 -2.70 -22.00
CA ALA A 113 -2.17 -3.48 -22.62
C ALA A 113 -2.64 -4.55 -21.63
N LEU A 114 -3.87 -4.43 -21.13
CA LEU A 114 -4.46 -5.43 -20.25
C LEU A 114 -4.87 -6.64 -21.09
N LEU A 115 -4.60 -7.85 -20.58
CA LEU A 115 -4.78 -9.12 -21.31
C LEU A 115 -5.80 -10.06 -20.64
N GLY A 116 -6.56 -9.54 -19.68
CA GLY A 116 -7.66 -10.24 -19.05
C GLY A 116 -7.67 -10.12 -17.53
N PHE A 117 -8.71 -10.67 -16.95
CA PHE A 117 -8.95 -10.72 -15.52
C PHE A 117 -9.30 -12.16 -15.13
N LYS A 118 -8.78 -12.62 -14.00
CA LYS A 118 -9.19 -13.85 -13.34
C LYS A 118 -9.17 -13.66 -11.82
N LEU A 119 -9.98 -14.44 -11.11
CA LEU A 119 -9.79 -14.62 -9.67
C LEU A 119 -8.70 -15.67 -9.47
N ASP A 120 -7.85 -15.46 -8.48
CA ASP A 120 -6.85 -16.43 -8.08
C ASP A 120 -7.51 -17.60 -7.32
N GLU A 121 -6.79 -18.71 -7.19
CA GLU A 121 -7.25 -19.83 -6.38
C GLU A 121 -7.54 -19.37 -4.94
N THR A 122 -8.74 -19.67 -4.44
CA THR A 122 -9.17 -19.27 -3.09
C THR A 122 -9.33 -20.51 -2.20
N GLN A 123 -8.78 -20.45 -0.99
CA GLN A 123 -8.95 -21.47 0.04
C GLN A 123 -9.86 -20.96 1.15
N GLY A 124 -10.46 -21.85 1.96
CA GLY A 124 -11.50 -21.49 2.94
C GLY A 124 -11.11 -20.48 4.03
N ALA A 125 -9.82 -20.15 4.16
CA ALA A 125 -9.28 -19.19 5.13
C ALA A 125 -8.47 -18.04 4.50
N SER A 126 -8.45 -17.89 3.17
CA SER A 126 -7.72 -16.83 2.47
C SER A 126 -8.65 -15.73 1.98
N SER A 127 -8.09 -14.54 1.67
CA SER A 127 -8.83 -13.55 0.89
C SER A 127 -9.09 -14.08 -0.53
N VAL A 128 -10.15 -13.55 -1.15
CA VAL A 128 -10.36 -13.69 -2.60
C VAL A 128 -9.46 -12.64 -3.26
N ASP A 129 -8.53 -13.10 -4.08
CA ASP A 129 -7.59 -12.24 -4.79
C ASP A 129 -7.90 -12.26 -6.29
N PHE A 130 -7.60 -11.16 -6.97
CA PHE A 130 -7.67 -11.05 -8.43
C PHE A 130 -6.27 -11.05 -9.04
N VAL A 131 -6.22 -11.45 -10.31
CA VAL A 131 -5.05 -11.34 -11.17
C VAL A 131 -5.47 -10.67 -12.48
N VAL A 132 -4.76 -9.62 -12.86
CA VAL A 132 -4.85 -8.97 -14.18
C VAL A 132 -3.52 -9.16 -14.89
N SER A 133 -3.54 -9.89 -15.99
CA SER A 133 -2.37 -10.02 -16.86
C SER A 133 -2.27 -8.82 -17.80
N GLY A 134 -1.05 -8.47 -18.21
CA GLY A 134 -0.85 -7.38 -19.15
C GLY A 134 0.54 -7.37 -19.77
N LYS A 135 0.74 -6.50 -20.76
CA LYS A 135 2.06 -6.17 -21.31
C LYS A 135 2.34 -4.68 -21.12
N GLN A 136 3.45 -4.34 -20.47
CA GLN A 136 3.86 -2.95 -20.36
C GLN A 136 4.30 -2.43 -21.74
N ASN A 137 3.73 -1.28 -22.12
CA ASN A 137 3.96 -0.58 -23.37
C ASN A 137 4.66 0.76 -23.14
N GLY A 138 5.41 1.18 -24.15
CA GLY A 138 6.10 2.47 -24.13
C GLY A 138 7.19 2.54 -23.07
N LEU A 139 7.73 3.74 -22.88
CA LEU A 139 8.69 4.03 -21.83
C LEU A 139 7.96 4.37 -20.53
N VAL A 140 8.52 3.95 -19.41
CA VAL A 140 8.10 4.45 -18.10
C VAL A 140 8.54 5.89 -17.95
N ASP A 141 7.61 6.75 -17.58
CA ASP A 141 7.89 8.09 -17.09
C ASP A 141 8.07 8.04 -15.56
N TRP A 142 9.26 8.42 -15.12
CA TRP A 142 9.68 8.38 -13.71
C TRP A 142 9.57 9.74 -13.01
N ASP A 143 9.28 10.81 -13.73
CA ASP A 143 9.32 12.20 -13.22
C ASP A 143 7.92 12.79 -13.02
N GLN A 144 6.92 11.92 -12.87
CA GLN A 144 5.54 12.34 -12.64
C GLN A 144 5.32 12.66 -11.15
N PRO A 145 4.53 13.70 -10.82
CA PRO A 145 4.14 13.96 -9.44
C PRO A 145 3.24 12.83 -8.93
N THR A 146 3.17 12.71 -7.60
CA THR A 146 2.14 11.86 -6.99
C THR A 146 0.76 12.32 -7.44
N PRO A 147 -0.12 11.42 -7.91
CA PRO A 147 -1.49 11.76 -8.26
C PRO A 147 -2.19 12.55 -7.16
N ASP A 148 -2.87 13.63 -7.55
CA ASP A 148 -3.83 14.31 -6.68
C ASP A 148 -5.04 13.38 -6.53
N TYR A 149 -5.21 12.84 -5.32
CA TYR A 149 -6.22 11.86 -4.97
C TYR A 149 -6.79 12.23 -3.61
N ASP A 150 -8.11 12.41 -3.54
CA ASP A 150 -8.83 12.72 -2.31
C ASP A 150 -8.87 11.48 -1.42
N GLN A 151 -7.86 11.33 -0.56
CA GLN A 151 -7.72 10.16 0.29
C GLN A 151 -8.72 10.23 1.45
N ASP A 152 -9.63 9.25 1.56
CA ASP A 152 -10.49 9.14 2.74
C ASP A 152 -9.84 8.23 3.78
N ILE A 153 -9.13 8.83 4.74
CA ILE A 153 -8.50 8.10 5.85
C ILE A 153 -9.42 8.11 7.07
N ALA A 154 -9.87 6.92 7.46
CA ALA A 154 -10.65 6.71 8.67
C ALA A 154 -9.84 5.96 9.73
N LEU A 155 -9.59 6.63 10.87
CA LEU A 155 -8.95 6.03 12.05
C LEU A 155 -9.97 5.86 13.18
N LEU A 156 -10.15 4.62 13.62
CA LEU A 156 -10.99 4.24 14.74
C LEU A 156 -10.12 3.72 15.88
N LEU A 157 -10.49 4.04 17.12
CA LEU A 157 -9.83 3.56 18.32
C LEU A 157 -10.89 3.15 19.34
N SER A 158 -10.80 1.91 19.82
CA SER A 158 -11.69 1.34 20.84
C SER A 158 -10.90 0.57 21.89
N ALA A 159 -11.54 0.32 23.04
CA ALA A 159 -11.05 -0.58 24.07
C ALA A 159 -12.12 -1.63 24.39
N ASP A 160 -11.69 -2.79 24.85
CA ASP A 160 -12.57 -3.83 25.39
C ASP A 160 -13.29 -3.38 26.68
N VAL A 161 -12.64 -2.53 27.47
CA VAL A 161 -13.19 -1.91 28.68
C VAL A 161 -12.98 -0.41 28.68
N SER A 162 -13.95 0.33 29.25
CA SER A 162 -13.85 1.78 29.46
C SER A 162 -13.37 2.16 30.87
N SER A 163 -13.36 1.20 31.81
CA SER A 163 -12.84 1.40 33.16
C SER A 163 -12.24 0.13 33.76
N LEU A 164 -11.18 0.27 34.56
CA LEU A 164 -10.50 -0.82 35.24
C LEU A 164 -9.78 -0.34 36.51
N LYS A 165 -9.31 -1.27 37.34
CA LYS A 165 -8.56 -0.92 38.56
C LYS A 165 -7.14 -0.44 38.23
N GLY A 166 -6.69 0.63 38.89
CA GLY A 166 -5.33 1.17 38.80
C GLY A 166 -4.33 0.41 39.67
N ASP A 167 -4.20 -0.91 39.48
CA ASP A 167 -3.35 -1.79 40.29
C ASP A 167 -2.12 -2.34 39.54
N ASN A 168 -1.86 -1.82 38.33
CA ASN A 168 -0.81 -2.27 37.41
C ASN A 168 -0.94 -3.76 36.98
N LYS A 169 -2.09 -4.40 37.23
CA LYS A 169 -2.40 -5.78 36.84
C LYS A 169 -3.56 -5.82 35.86
N ALA A 170 -4.64 -5.09 36.15
CA ALA A 170 -5.75 -4.95 35.22
C ALA A 170 -5.26 -4.25 33.94
N THR A 171 -5.74 -4.75 32.81
CA THR A 171 -5.26 -4.35 31.49
C THR A 171 -6.44 -4.10 30.57
N ALA A 172 -6.42 -2.99 29.84
CA ALA A 172 -7.35 -2.72 28.75
C ALA A 172 -6.71 -3.13 27.42
N ILE A 173 -7.45 -3.84 26.57
CA ILE A 173 -7.06 -4.19 25.20
C ILE A 173 -7.58 -3.10 24.27
N LEU A 174 -6.64 -2.35 23.71
CA LEU A 174 -6.86 -1.31 22.72
C LEU A 174 -6.85 -1.93 21.32
N THR A 175 -7.85 -1.61 20.52
CA THR A 175 -7.88 -1.95 19.09
C THR A 175 -7.97 -0.66 18.29
N ALA A 176 -6.96 -0.38 17.48
CA ALA A 176 -7.01 0.70 16.51
C ALA A 176 -7.22 0.11 15.12
N THR A 177 -8.18 0.65 14.36
CA THR A 177 -8.49 0.21 13.00
C THR A 177 -8.27 1.38 12.05
N LEU A 178 -7.41 1.19 11.06
CA LEU A 178 -7.12 2.14 10.01
C LEU A 178 -7.74 1.66 8.69
N LYS A 179 -8.50 2.55 8.07
CA LYS A 179 -9.09 2.34 6.76
C LYS A 179 -8.71 3.47 5.82
N GLU A 180 -8.60 3.12 4.55
CA GLU A 180 -8.43 4.06 3.44
C GLU A 180 -9.52 3.76 2.41
N ASP A 181 -10.31 4.76 2.06
CA ASP A 181 -11.44 4.69 1.13
C ASP A 181 -12.46 3.62 1.54
N GLY A 182 -12.68 3.47 2.85
CA GLY A 182 -13.55 2.47 3.45
C GLY A 182 -12.97 1.05 3.56
N PHE A 183 -11.78 0.79 2.98
CA PHE A 183 -11.11 -0.52 3.01
C PHE A 183 -10.03 -0.60 4.09
N PRO A 184 -9.79 -1.78 4.68
CA PRO A 184 -8.63 -2.00 5.54
C PRO A 184 -7.31 -1.56 4.91
N LEU A 185 -6.47 -0.82 5.65
CA LEU A 185 -5.14 -0.41 5.20
C LEU A 185 -4.05 -1.22 5.94
N PRO A 186 -3.59 -2.37 5.40
CA PRO A 186 -2.61 -3.25 6.03
C PRO A 186 -1.16 -2.83 5.78
N GLY A 187 -0.25 -3.26 6.66
CA GLY A 187 1.20 -3.15 6.48
C GLY A 187 1.76 -1.74 6.66
N VAL A 188 1.00 -0.82 7.25
CA VAL A 188 1.45 0.55 7.52
C VAL A 188 1.67 0.77 9.02
N PRO A 189 2.67 1.57 9.43
CA PRO A 189 2.93 1.83 10.83
C PRO A 189 1.85 2.74 11.42
N LEU A 190 1.35 2.37 12.60
CA LEU A 190 0.43 3.17 13.40
C LEU A 190 1.05 3.43 14.78
N THR A 191 1.04 4.68 15.22
CA THR A 191 1.60 5.07 16.52
C THR A 191 0.50 5.26 17.56
N LEU A 192 0.77 4.81 18.79
CA LEU A 192 -0.06 5.02 19.98
C LEU A 192 0.72 5.82 21.02
N THR A 193 0.06 6.81 21.62
CA THR A 193 0.56 7.55 22.79
C THR A 193 -0.47 7.52 23.90
N THR A 194 -0.02 7.73 25.13
CA THR A 194 -0.90 7.76 26.31
C THR A 194 -0.48 8.89 27.26
N THR A 195 -1.44 9.54 27.90
CA THR A 195 -1.15 10.62 28.88
C THR A 195 -0.59 10.08 30.20
N ALA A 196 -0.89 8.82 30.54
CA ALA A 196 -0.38 8.12 31.71
C ALA A 196 -0.45 6.59 31.50
N GLY A 197 0.07 5.83 32.46
CA GLY A 197 0.16 4.36 32.36
C GLY A 197 1.24 3.90 31.38
N THR A 198 1.20 2.62 31.02
CA THR A 198 2.20 1.98 30.17
C THR A 198 1.51 1.17 29.09
N LEU A 199 1.87 1.44 27.83
CA LEU A 199 1.51 0.62 26.67
C LEU A 199 2.53 -0.52 26.53
N ASN A 200 2.08 -1.72 26.14
CA ASN A 200 3.02 -2.80 25.80
C ASN A 200 3.80 -2.52 24.50
N GLN A 201 3.23 -1.73 23.60
CA GLN A 201 3.86 -1.23 22.39
C GLN A 201 3.26 0.13 22.00
N SER A 202 4.11 1.06 21.59
CA SER A 202 3.70 2.41 21.14
C SER A 202 3.66 2.54 19.61
N GLU A 203 4.08 1.52 18.88
CA GLU A 203 4.04 1.47 17.42
C GLU A 203 3.85 0.03 16.96
N ALA A 204 3.02 -0.19 15.94
CA ALA A 204 2.84 -1.49 15.31
C ALA A 204 2.40 -1.33 13.85
N MET A 205 2.70 -2.33 13.01
CA MET A 205 2.19 -2.41 11.65
C MET A 205 0.76 -2.96 11.65
N THR A 206 -0.14 -2.33 10.90
CA THR A 206 -1.52 -2.83 10.73
C THR A 206 -1.54 -4.21 10.08
N ASN A 207 -2.39 -5.11 10.59
CA ASN A 207 -2.59 -6.45 10.03
C ASN A 207 -3.46 -6.42 8.76
N ALA A 208 -3.81 -7.59 8.20
CA ALA A 208 -4.66 -7.72 7.01
C ALA A 208 -6.06 -7.07 7.14
N LEU A 209 -6.55 -6.86 8.36
CA LEU A 209 -7.81 -6.18 8.67
C LEU A 209 -7.63 -4.68 8.94
N GLY A 210 -6.42 -4.14 8.73
CA GLY A 210 -6.10 -2.74 9.00
C GLY A 210 -5.99 -2.44 10.49
N GLN A 211 -5.76 -3.46 11.32
CA GLN A 211 -5.83 -3.33 12.78
C GLN A 211 -4.46 -3.49 13.45
N ILE A 212 -4.29 -2.77 14.56
CA ILE A 212 -3.30 -3.10 15.59
C ILE A 212 -4.02 -3.34 16.92
N ALA A 213 -3.44 -4.22 17.74
CA ALA A 213 -3.87 -4.42 19.12
C ALA A 213 -2.74 -4.03 20.07
N ALA A 214 -3.04 -3.28 21.12
CA ALA A 214 -2.10 -2.94 22.18
C ALA A 214 -2.77 -3.08 23.54
N THR A 215 -2.00 -3.13 24.61
CA THR A 215 -2.52 -3.20 25.97
C THR A 215 -2.08 -2.00 26.78
N LEU A 216 -2.98 -1.47 27.60
CA LEU A 216 -2.73 -0.37 28.53
C LEU A 216 -2.95 -0.84 29.96
N LYS A 217 -1.98 -0.55 30.84
CA LYS A 217 -2.10 -0.69 32.29
C LYS A 217 -1.69 0.60 33.00
N ASN A 218 -2.21 0.81 34.19
CA ASN A 218 -1.86 1.96 35.03
C ASN A 218 -1.88 1.57 36.51
N ASN A 219 -1.11 2.27 37.33
CA ASN A 219 -0.99 2.02 38.79
C ASN A 219 -1.64 3.12 39.65
N ALA A 220 -2.41 4.01 39.02
CA ALA A 220 -3.05 5.12 39.69
C ALA A 220 -4.49 5.26 39.19
N ALA A 221 -5.37 5.73 40.08
CA ALA A 221 -6.71 6.14 39.69
C ALA A 221 -6.64 7.44 38.86
N GLY A 222 -7.57 7.60 37.92
CA GLY A 222 -7.67 8.77 37.06
C GLY A 222 -8.05 8.44 35.62
N ALA A 223 -8.42 9.47 34.86
CA ALA A 223 -8.67 9.33 33.43
C ALA A 223 -7.33 9.30 32.67
N VAL A 224 -7.19 8.34 31.76
CA VAL A 224 -6.05 8.18 30.86
C VAL A 224 -6.54 8.30 29.43
N THR A 225 -5.89 9.14 28.65
CA THR A 225 -6.22 9.36 27.23
C THR A 225 -5.19 8.67 26.37
N VAL A 226 -5.66 7.76 25.51
CA VAL A 226 -4.86 7.11 24.47
C VAL A 226 -5.12 7.81 23.14
N THR A 227 -4.06 8.11 22.40
CA THR A 227 -4.15 8.72 21.07
C THR A 227 -3.50 7.81 20.04
N ALA A 228 -4.27 7.38 19.05
CA ALA A 228 -3.75 6.72 17.85
C ALA A 228 -3.49 7.78 16.77
N THR A 229 -2.38 7.63 16.04
CA THR A 229 -1.94 8.58 15.00
C THR A 229 -1.50 7.84 13.74
N TYR A 230 -1.98 8.31 12.59
CA TYR A 230 -1.52 7.94 11.24
C TYR A 230 -1.39 9.21 10.39
N GLY A 231 -0.16 9.58 10.00
CA GLY A 231 0.08 10.83 9.27
C GLY A 231 -0.48 12.04 10.03
N ALA A 232 -1.39 12.78 9.41
CA ALA A 232 -2.09 13.91 10.03
C ALA A 232 -3.37 13.51 10.80
N VAL A 233 -3.85 12.28 10.67
CA VAL A 233 -5.11 11.82 11.28
C VAL A 233 -4.85 11.27 12.67
N GLN A 234 -5.67 11.69 13.63
CA GLN A 234 -5.60 11.24 15.02
C GLN A 234 -6.97 10.84 15.56
N LYS A 235 -6.97 9.84 16.46
CA LYS A 235 -8.17 9.45 17.21
C LYS A 235 -7.83 9.24 18.68
N THR A 236 -8.62 9.84 19.55
CA THR A 236 -8.45 9.76 21.01
C THR A 236 -9.51 8.86 21.64
N LEU A 237 -9.11 8.14 22.69
CA LEU A 237 -9.99 7.33 23.54
C LEU A 237 -9.65 7.57 25.02
N ASN A 238 -10.67 7.76 25.85
CA ASN A 238 -10.50 7.92 27.29
C ASN A 238 -10.84 6.61 28.02
N ILE A 239 -9.98 6.22 28.96
CA ILE A 239 -10.14 5.05 29.83
C ILE A 239 -10.01 5.52 31.28
N THR A 240 -10.93 5.09 32.15
CA THR A 240 -10.95 5.50 33.56
C THR A 240 -10.34 4.43 34.45
N PHE A 241 -9.27 4.76 35.18
CA PHE A 241 -8.72 3.89 36.21
C PHE A 241 -9.34 4.24 37.57
N THR A 242 -9.88 3.24 38.27
CA THR A 242 -10.38 3.40 39.64
C THR A 242 -9.32 3.01 40.66
N ALA A 243 -9.51 3.41 41.91
CA ALA A 243 -8.65 2.97 43.02
C ALA A 243 -8.75 1.45 43.26
#